data_AF-A0A0C9WT51-F1
#
_entry.id   AF-A0A0C9WT51-F1
#
_cell.length_a   1.000
_cell.length_b   1.000
_cell.length_c   1.000
_cell.angle_alpha   90.00
_cell.angle_beta   90.00
_cell.angle_gamma   90.00
#
_symmetry.space_group_name_H-M   'P 1'
#
loop_
_entity.id
_entity.type
_entity.pdbx_description
1 polymer ?
#
loop_
_entity_poly.entity_id
_entity_poly.type
_entity_poly.pdbx_seq_one_letter_code
_entity_poly.pdbx_strand_id
1 'polypeptide(L)'
;HLAALQKEGLTIWNAAIDQIFKSQPFLALDTADGPAMAYLNSLVGHHGKFGCRLYCPTPGRHKTNGSHYYPALLKPLDYTMAGCDHPDLSHFSTTTSYGHYFTNLRFLLASPNDTQYKKRRLETGIVKPTIFLGLPTRSTLGIPRCFGSDIMHLSTFNISDLFLPLWRGLFDHDRLDPPSNWPWAVLQEEIWESHGMAVSAATPYLPGSFDRPPRNIAEKINSGYKAWE
;
A
#
# COMPACT_ATOMS: atom_id res chain seq x y z
N HIS A 1 -4.14 25.91 1.41
CA HIS A 1 -5.58 26.07 1.68
C HIS A 1 -5.98 25.52 3.04
N LEU A 2 -5.89 24.20 3.28
CA LEU A 2 -6.30 23.60 4.56
C LEU A 2 -5.66 24.25 5.79
N ALA A 3 -4.34 24.48 5.78
CA ALA A 3 -3.65 25.16 6.87
C ALA A 3 -4.20 26.58 7.18
N ALA A 4 -4.67 27.30 6.17
CA ALA A 4 -5.32 28.59 6.35
C ALA A 4 -6.69 28.41 6.99
N LEU A 5 -7.52 27.50 6.48
CA LEU A 5 -8.83 27.18 7.08
C LEU A 5 -8.73 26.66 8.52
N GLN A 6 -7.68 25.91 8.86
CA GLN A 6 -7.44 25.43 10.23
C GLN A 6 -7.05 26.57 11.19
N LYS A 7 -6.42 27.64 10.68
CA LYS A 7 -6.03 28.81 11.49
C LYS A 7 -7.15 29.84 11.56
N GLU A 8 -7.76 30.11 10.43
CA GLU A 8 -8.72 31.19 10.24
C GLU A 8 -10.16 30.75 10.44
N GLY A 9 -10.47 29.44 10.34
CA GLY A 9 -11.81 28.85 10.39
C GLY A 9 -12.56 28.92 9.05
N LEU A 10 -13.39 27.91 8.79
CA LEU A 10 -14.29 27.83 7.64
C LEU A 10 -15.70 28.29 8.04
N THR A 11 -16.15 29.40 7.47
CA THR A 11 -17.51 29.90 7.68
C THR A 11 -18.51 29.09 6.86
N ILE A 12 -19.53 28.54 7.51
CA ILE A 12 -20.56 27.68 6.90
C ILE A 12 -21.92 28.22 7.31
N TRP A 13 -22.83 28.33 6.34
CA TRP A 13 -24.25 28.60 6.62
C TRP A 13 -24.99 27.28 6.84
N ASN A 14 -25.66 27.16 7.98
CA ASN A 14 -26.51 26.03 8.31
C ASN A 14 -27.97 26.40 8.09
N ALA A 15 -28.53 25.97 6.95
CA ALA A 15 -29.90 26.27 6.55
C ALA A 15 -30.96 25.66 7.50
N ALA A 16 -30.64 24.56 8.20
CA ALA A 16 -31.59 23.91 9.10
C ALA A 16 -31.92 24.74 10.35
N ILE A 17 -31.01 25.63 10.76
CA ILE A 17 -31.17 26.50 11.93
C ILE A 17 -31.04 27.99 11.58
N ASP A 18 -30.92 28.31 10.29
CA ASP A 18 -30.69 29.65 9.75
C ASP A 18 -29.58 30.44 10.46
N GLN A 19 -28.42 29.81 10.63
CA GLN A 19 -27.27 30.44 11.29
C GLN A 19 -25.97 30.23 10.54
N ILE A 20 -25.09 31.21 10.65
CA ILE A 20 -23.70 31.10 10.23
C ILE A 20 -22.89 30.59 11.41
N PHE A 21 -22.12 29.52 11.20
CA PHE A 21 -21.16 29.04 12.19
C PHE A 21 -19.77 28.90 11.57
N LYS A 22 -18.76 28.84 12.44
CA LYS A 22 -17.36 28.77 12.05
C LYS A 22 -16.82 27.40 12.44
N SER A 23 -16.59 26.55 11.44
CA SER A 23 -15.97 25.24 11.62
C SER A 23 -14.45 25.37 11.63
N GLN A 24 -13.76 24.56 12.43
CA GLN A 24 -12.31 24.37 12.32
C GLN A 24 -12.07 23.00 11.70
N PRO A 25 -11.76 22.91 10.40
CA PRO A 25 -11.56 21.63 9.74
C PRO A 25 -10.48 20.82 10.44
N PHE A 26 -10.79 19.55 10.72
CA PHE A 26 -9.84 18.62 11.30
C PHE A 26 -9.36 17.65 10.22
N LEU A 27 -8.04 17.56 10.03
CA LEU A 27 -7.47 16.53 9.17
C LEU A 27 -7.31 15.25 9.97
N ALA A 28 -8.28 14.36 9.82
CA ALA A 28 -8.25 13.06 10.46
C ALA A 28 -7.27 12.13 9.74
N LEU A 29 -7.57 11.75 8.50
CA LEU A 29 -6.80 10.79 7.74
C LEU A 29 -6.61 11.27 6.30
N ASP A 30 -5.38 11.11 5.82
CA ASP A 30 -5.00 11.22 4.42
C ASP A 30 -4.99 9.83 3.81
N THR A 31 -5.73 9.65 2.73
CA THR A 31 -5.82 8.39 2.00
C THR A 31 -5.24 8.58 0.59
N ALA A 32 -4.48 7.60 0.12
CA ALA A 32 -3.92 7.61 -1.23
C ALA A 32 -3.44 6.21 -1.62
N ASP A 33 -3.38 5.95 -2.93
CA ASP A 33 -2.77 4.74 -3.47
C ASP A 33 -1.28 4.59 -3.06
N GLY A 34 -0.66 3.47 -3.42
CA GLY A 34 0.71 3.19 -2.97
C GLY A 34 1.77 4.20 -3.37
N PRO A 35 1.89 4.51 -4.67
CA PRO A 35 2.79 5.54 -5.13
C PRO A 35 2.49 6.91 -4.50
N ALA A 36 1.23 7.37 -4.49
CA ALA A 36 0.86 8.68 -3.95
C ALA A 36 1.13 8.77 -2.45
N MET A 37 0.84 7.71 -1.69
CA MET A 37 1.07 7.68 -0.24
C MET A 37 2.54 7.88 0.12
N ALA A 38 3.48 7.31 -0.65
CA ALA A 38 4.92 7.53 -0.45
C ALA A 38 5.33 9.01 -0.63
N TYR A 39 4.63 9.75 -1.49
CA TYR A 39 4.82 11.19 -1.62
C TYR A 39 4.22 11.99 -0.47
N LEU A 40 3.04 11.58 0.04
CA LEU A 40 2.38 12.26 1.16
C LEU A 40 3.14 12.05 2.48
N ASN A 41 3.49 10.80 2.81
CA ASN A 41 4.16 10.47 4.06
C ASN A 41 5.69 10.66 4.02
N SER A 42 6.25 10.90 2.82
CA SER A 42 7.68 11.02 2.54
C SER A 42 8.51 9.81 3.00
N LEU A 43 7.91 8.62 3.00
CA LEU A 43 8.59 7.34 3.27
C LEU A 43 9.13 6.73 1.97
N VAL A 44 10.07 5.81 2.11
CA VAL A 44 10.50 4.97 0.99
C VAL A 44 9.33 4.08 0.57
N GLY A 45 9.09 3.96 -0.73
CA GLY A 45 8.03 3.12 -1.28
C GLY A 45 8.24 1.62 -1.05
N HIS A 46 7.33 0.82 -1.61
CA HIS A 46 7.23 -0.63 -1.37
C HIS A 46 8.48 -1.46 -1.71
N HIS A 47 9.37 -0.97 -2.59
CA HIS A 47 10.65 -1.62 -2.89
C HIS A 47 11.78 -1.34 -1.88
N GLY A 48 11.54 -0.46 -0.90
CA GLY A 48 12.52 -0.12 0.12
C GLY A 48 12.63 -1.16 1.22
N LYS A 49 13.74 -1.09 1.99
CA LYS A 49 13.95 -1.93 3.17
C LYS A 49 12.75 -1.91 4.12
N PHE A 50 12.15 -0.75 4.34
CA PHE A 50 10.92 -0.59 5.11
C PHE A 50 9.80 -0.13 4.17
N GLY A 51 9.15 -1.07 3.48
CA GLY A 51 8.13 -0.78 2.48
C GLY A 51 6.73 -0.47 3.03
N CYS A 52 6.54 -0.54 4.36
CA CYS A 52 5.25 -0.27 4.99
C CYS A 52 4.91 1.23 4.97
N ARG A 53 3.75 1.57 4.41
CA ARG A 53 3.23 2.94 4.32
C ARG A 53 2.87 3.57 5.67
N LEU A 54 2.70 2.73 6.70
CA LEU A 54 2.38 3.13 8.07
C LEU A 54 3.62 3.20 8.98
N TYR A 55 4.83 3.17 8.42
CA TYR A 55 6.07 3.22 9.18
C TYR A 55 6.22 2.04 10.16
N CYS A 56 5.89 0.82 9.70
CA CYS A 56 6.16 -0.41 10.44
C CYS A 56 7.67 -0.70 10.49
N PRO A 57 8.23 -1.16 11.62
CA PRO A 57 9.64 -1.52 11.73
C PRO A 57 9.98 -2.86 11.08
N THR A 58 9.03 -3.53 10.41
CA THR A 58 9.29 -4.80 9.72
C THR A 58 10.13 -4.56 8.47
N PRO A 59 11.39 -5.04 8.43
CA PRO A 59 12.19 -4.95 7.22
C PRO A 59 11.69 -5.97 6.19
N GLY A 60 11.81 -5.63 4.90
CA GLY A 60 11.71 -6.58 3.82
C GLY A 60 13.00 -7.40 3.67
N ARG A 61 12.97 -8.34 2.73
CA ARG A 61 14.09 -9.21 2.37
C ARG A 61 14.63 -8.84 1.01
N HIS A 62 15.94 -8.73 0.90
CA HIS A 62 16.59 -8.29 -0.32
C HIS A 62 17.10 -9.49 -1.13
N LYS A 63 16.86 -9.51 -2.43
CA LYS A 63 17.42 -10.55 -3.31
C LYS A 63 18.90 -10.23 -3.58
N THR A 64 19.78 -11.23 -3.58
CA THR A 64 21.21 -11.00 -3.84
C THR A 64 21.38 -10.37 -5.21
N ASN A 65 22.13 -9.27 -5.29
CA ASN A 65 22.31 -8.45 -6.51
C ASN A 65 21.01 -7.84 -7.07
N GLY A 66 19.91 -7.88 -6.32
CA GLY A 66 18.69 -7.15 -6.63
C GLY A 66 18.79 -5.67 -6.27
N SER A 67 17.84 -4.88 -6.74
CA SER A 67 17.65 -3.48 -6.34
C SER A 67 16.55 -3.30 -5.30
N HIS A 68 15.76 -4.35 -5.03
CA HIS A 68 14.52 -4.28 -4.28
C HIS A 68 14.55 -5.14 -3.03
N TYR A 69 13.88 -4.63 -1.99
CA TYR A 69 13.44 -5.42 -0.86
C TYR A 69 12.00 -5.87 -1.10
N TYR A 70 11.73 -7.13 -0.83
CA TYR A 70 10.42 -7.75 -0.92
C TYR A 70 9.80 -7.86 0.47
N PRO A 71 8.49 -7.60 0.64
CA PRO A 71 7.81 -7.70 1.93
C PRO A 71 7.53 -9.17 2.32
N ALA A 72 8.57 -10.00 2.34
CA ALA A 72 8.49 -11.42 2.67
C ALA A 72 8.64 -11.63 4.19
N LEU A 73 7.54 -12.01 4.85
CA LEU A 73 7.55 -12.29 6.29
C LEU A 73 8.31 -13.59 6.62
N LEU A 74 8.18 -14.60 5.75
CA LEU A 74 8.91 -15.87 5.86
C LEU A 74 10.30 -15.73 5.26
N LYS A 75 11.28 -16.39 5.90
CA LYS A 75 12.67 -16.44 5.47
C LYS A 75 12.80 -17.46 4.34
N PRO A 76 13.34 -17.07 3.18
CA PRO A 76 13.61 -18.02 2.11
C PRO A 76 14.61 -19.09 2.56
N LEU A 77 14.56 -20.25 1.91
CA LEU A 77 15.51 -21.33 2.11
C LEU A 77 16.92 -20.88 1.72
N ASP A 78 17.92 -21.34 2.47
CA ASP A 78 19.35 -21.03 2.25
C ASP A 78 19.66 -19.53 2.12
N TYR A 79 18.88 -18.69 2.79
CA TYR A 79 18.98 -17.24 2.69
C TYR A 79 19.79 -16.63 3.84
N THR A 80 20.93 -16.02 3.49
CA THR A 80 21.72 -15.20 4.42
C THR A 80 22.07 -13.87 3.76
N MET A 81 21.55 -12.78 4.33
CA MET A 81 21.84 -11.42 3.85
C MET A 81 21.86 -10.42 4.99
N ALA A 82 23.01 -9.76 5.16
CA ALA A 82 23.23 -8.81 6.23
C ALA A 82 22.14 -7.72 6.25
N GLY A 83 21.48 -7.57 7.39
CA GLY A 83 20.48 -6.53 7.62
C GLY A 83 19.06 -6.88 7.16
N CYS A 84 18.81 -8.07 6.63
CA CYS A 84 17.48 -8.61 6.33
C CYS A 84 17.36 -10.14 6.49
N ASP A 85 18.25 -10.76 7.27
CA ASP A 85 18.33 -12.19 7.58
C ASP A 85 17.51 -12.63 8.81
N HIS A 86 16.64 -11.75 9.30
CA HIS A 86 15.75 -11.99 10.45
C HIS A 86 14.93 -13.29 10.30
N PRO A 87 14.54 -13.93 11.43
CA PRO A 87 13.68 -15.11 11.41
C PRO A 87 12.30 -14.80 10.80
N ASP A 88 11.49 -15.85 10.66
CA ASP A 88 10.10 -15.72 10.23
C ASP A 88 9.34 -14.75 11.14
N LEU A 89 8.58 -13.87 10.52
CA LEU A 89 7.72 -12.92 11.22
C LEU A 89 6.27 -13.36 11.09
N SER A 90 5.53 -13.34 12.20
CA SER A 90 4.10 -13.60 12.18
C SER A 90 3.35 -12.35 11.73
N HIS A 91 2.43 -12.49 10.78
CA HIS A 91 1.54 -11.40 10.35
C HIS A 91 0.61 -10.92 11.48
N PHE A 92 0.36 -11.75 12.50
CA PHE A 92 -0.38 -11.35 13.70
C PHE A 92 0.44 -10.48 14.67
N SER A 93 1.76 -10.48 14.53
CA SER A 93 2.69 -9.75 15.41
C SER A 93 3.17 -8.41 14.84
N THR A 94 2.83 -8.12 13.58
CA THR A 94 3.20 -6.87 12.92
C THR A 94 2.53 -5.70 13.62
N THR A 95 3.34 -4.84 14.24
CA THR A 95 2.88 -3.62 14.91
C THR A 95 3.42 -2.40 14.20
N THR A 96 2.62 -1.34 14.15
CA THR A 96 3.08 -0.02 13.71
C THR A 96 3.75 0.69 14.88
N SER A 97 4.99 1.14 14.71
CA SER A 97 5.73 1.87 15.73
C SER A 97 6.02 3.28 15.28
N TYR A 98 5.36 4.26 15.90
CA TYR A 98 5.47 5.67 15.53
C TYR A 98 6.46 6.44 16.42
N GLY A 99 6.79 5.90 17.59
CA GLY A 99 7.57 6.60 18.62
C GLY A 99 8.95 7.05 18.14
N HIS A 100 9.53 6.33 17.17
CA HIS A 100 10.86 6.64 16.66
C HIS A 100 10.84 7.48 15.37
N TYR A 101 9.67 7.84 14.82
CA TYR A 101 9.58 8.58 13.55
C TYR A 101 10.37 9.90 13.62
N PHE A 102 10.11 10.73 14.62
CA PHE A 102 10.79 12.04 14.74
C PHE A 102 12.28 11.91 15.08
N THR A 103 12.67 10.89 15.85
CA THR A 103 14.09 10.59 16.11
C THR A 103 14.80 10.23 14.81
N ASN A 104 14.21 9.34 14.02
CA ASN A 104 14.76 8.92 12.73
C ASN A 104 14.75 10.05 11.69
N LEU A 105 13.73 10.90 11.69
CA LEU A 105 13.69 12.08 10.82
C LEU A 105 14.83 13.05 11.17
N ARG A 106 15.07 13.34 12.45
CA ARG A 106 16.22 14.15 12.87
C ARG A 106 17.54 13.52 12.47
N PHE A 107 17.67 12.20 12.65
CA PHE A 107 18.85 11.46 12.23
C PHE A 107 19.09 11.58 10.72
N LEU A 108 18.05 11.44 9.89
CA LEU A 108 18.14 11.64 8.45
C LEU A 108 18.56 13.08 8.09
N LEU A 109 17.92 14.09 8.69
CA LEU A 109 18.18 15.50 8.42
C LEU A 109 19.60 15.94 8.84
N ALA A 110 20.18 15.29 9.85
CA ALA A 110 21.55 15.53 10.28
C ALA A 110 22.61 14.87 9.37
N SER A 111 22.25 14.41 8.16
CA SER A 111 23.19 13.79 7.23
C SER A 111 24.18 14.83 6.69
N PRO A 112 25.51 14.66 6.86
CA PRO A 112 26.48 15.67 6.45
C PRO A 112 26.74 15.71 4.94
N ASN A 113 26.34 14.67 4.19
CA ASN A 113 26.51 14.56 2.75
C ASN A 113 25.55 13.51 2.16
N ASP A 114 25.49 13.44 0.82
CA ASP A 114 24.62 12.51 0.08
C ASP A 114 24.86 11.03 0.42
N THR A 115 26.12 10.63 0.62
CA THR A 115 26.47 9.25 1.00
C THR A 115 25.85 8.87 2.34
N GLN A 116 25.97 9.74 3.35
CA GLN A 116 25.34 9.53 4.64
C GLN A 116 23.82 9.60 4.56
N TYR A 117 23.27 10.52 3.76
CA TYR A 117 21.83 10.59 3.51
C TYR A 117 21.29 9.27 2.94
N LYS A 118 21.93 8.70 1.92
CA LYS A 118 21.53 7.41 1.33
C LYS A 118 21.56 6.27 2.36
N LYS A 119 22.61 6.22 3.20
CA LYS A 119 22.72 5.23 4.29
C LYS A 119 21.61 5.39 5.32
N ARG A 120 21.37 6.61 5.82
CA ARG A 120 20.34 6.90 6.82
C ARG A 120 18.93 6.75 6.26
N ARG A 121 18.71 7.07 4.98
CA ARG A 121 17.44 6.81 4.28
C ARG A 121 17.14 5.31 4.21
N LEU A 122 18.14 4.48 3.90
CA LEU A 122 17.97 3.01 3.90
C LEU A 122 17.65 2.48 5.30
N GLU A 123 18.30 3.03 6.33
CA GLU A 123 18.14 2.61 7.73
C GLU A 123 16.82 3.08 8.36
N THR A 124 16.32 4.24 7.97
CA THR A 124 15.11 4.84 8.56
C THR A 124 13.85 4.62 7.73
N GLY A 125 13.99 4.39 6.42
CA GLY A 125 12.85 4.38 5.50
C GLY A 125 12.23 5.76 5.26
N ILE A 126 12.86 6.86 5.67
CA ILE A 126 12.38 8.23 5.45
C ILE A 126 13.17 8.89 4.32
N VAL A 127 12.47 9.58 3.41
CA VAL A 127 13.07 10.34 2.31
C VAL A 127 13.31 11.80 2.71
N LYS A 128 12.32 12.43 3.33
CA LYS A 128 12.34 13.86 3.69
C LYS A 128 11.23 14.18 4.69
N PRO A 129 11.18 15.39 5.27
CA PRO A 129 10.01 15.85 6.00
C PRO A 129 8.76 15.83 5.11
N THR A 130 7.64 15.34 5.63
CA THR A 130 6.35 15.47 4.95
C THR A 130 5.85 16.92 4.99
N ILE A 131 5.18 17.36 3.93
CA ILE A 131 4.56 18.70 3.87
C ILE A 131 3.49 18.88 4.96
N PHE A 132 2.91 17.78 5.45
CA PHE A 132 1.92 17.78 6.52
C PHE A 132 2.47 18.25 7.86
N LEU A 133 3.81 18.29 8.05
CA LEU A 133 4.44 18.92 9.21
C LEU A 133 4.14 20.44 9.30
N GLY A 134 3.72 21.06 8.20
CA GLY A 134 3.29 22.46 8.18
C GLY A 134 1.85 22.69 8.68
N LEU A 135 1.08 21.63 8.94
CA LEU A 135 -0.29 21.75 9.44
C LEU A 135 -0.33 21.97 10.96
N PRO A 136 -1.32 22.72 11.49
CA PRO A 136 -1.54 22.84 12.92
C PRO A 136 -1.75 21.48 13.61
N THR A 137 -0.95 21.21 14.63
CA THR A 137 -0.96 19.94 15.39
C THR A 137 -2.24 19.71 16.19
N ARG A 138 -2.96 20.78 16.57
CA ARG A 138 -4.25 20.69 17.28
C ARG A 138 -5.40 20.25 16.37
N SER A 139 -5.24 20.38 15.05
CA SER A 139 -6.29 20.16 14.07
C SER A 139 -5.92 19.07 13.05
N THR A 140 -4.93 18.24 13.37
CA THR A 140 -4.40 17.18 12.50
C THR A 140 -4.00 15.98 13.36
N LEU A 141 -4.33 14.75 12.94
CA LEU A 141 -3.78 13.57 13.62
C LEU A 141 -2.23 13.58 13.53
N GLY A 142 -1.57 13.22 14.63
CA GLY A 142 -0.11 13.32 14.70
C GLY A 142 0.59 12.45 13.66
N ILE A 143 1.63 12.98 13.01
CA ILE A 143 2.43 12.29 11.99
C ILE A 143 3.23 11.14 12.62
N PRO A 144 3.34 9.97 11.94
CA PRO A 144 2.78 9.64 10.63
C PRO A 144 1.37 9.01 10.69
N ARG A 145 0.65 9.11 11.81
CA ARG A 145 -0.66 8.46 12.01
C ARG A 145 -1.80 9.10 11.23
N CYS A 146 -1.64 10.33 10.74
CA CYS A 146 -2.60 10.93 9.81
C CYS A 146 -2.58 10.23 8.45
N PHE A 147 -1.56 9.44 8.11
CA PHE A 147 -1.53 8.72 6.85
C PHE A 147 -2.27 7.39 6.99
N GLY A 148 -3.47 7.33 6.42
CA GLY A 148 -4.29 6.13 6.37
C GLY A 148 -3.66 5.07 5.45
N SER A 149 -3.79 3.80 5.83
CA SER A 149 -3.52 2.70 4.91
C SER A 149 -4.72 2.57 3.99
N ASP A 150 -4.74 3.40 2.95
CA ASP A 150 -5.83 3.38 1.99
C ASP A 150 -5.81 2.09 1.15
N ILE A 151 -6.98 1.49 1.05
CA ILE A 151 -7.30 0.25 0.35
C ILE A 151 -8.44 0.47 -0.67
N MET A 152 -8.65 1.70 -1.15
CA MET A 152 -9.77 2.08 -2.06
C MET A 152 -10.03 1.10 -3.20
N HIS A 153 -8.99 0.43 -3.73
CA HIS A 153 -9.13 -0.58 -4.78
C HIS A 153 -8.64 -1.97 -4.40
N LEU A 154 -8.48 -2.27 -3.11
CA LEU A 154 -7.86 -3.52 -2.67
C LEU A 154 -8.64 -4.74 -3.16
N SER A 155 -9.93 -4.83 -2.80
CA SER A 155 -10.73 -6.02 -3.08
C SER A 155 -11.15 -6.17 -4.55
N THR A 156 -11.25 -5.05 -5.27
CA THR A 156 -11.85 -5.01 -6.62
C THR A 156 -10.83 -4.88 -7.75
N PHE A 157 -9.61 -4.42 -7.47
CA PHE A 157 -8.58 -4.21 -8.50
C PHE A 157 -7.22 -4.78 -8.07
N ASN A 158 -6.67 -4.33 -6.93
CA ASN A 158 -5.29 -4.66 -6.56
C ASN A 158 -5.10 -6.15 -6.23
N ILE A 159 -6.06 -6.77 -5.54
CA ILE A 159 -6.00 -8.22 -5.26
C ILE A 159 -6.17 -8.99 -6.56
N SER A 160 -7.22 -8.72 -7.34
CA SER A 160 -7.47 -9.46 -8.58
C SER A 160 -6.32 -9.35 -9.59
N ASP A 161 -5.72 -8.17 -9.74
CA ASP A 161 -4.59 -7.92 -10.64
C ASP A 161 -3.31 -8.64 -10.20
N LEU A 162 -3.19 -8.99 -8.92
CA LEU A 162 -2.06 -9.75 -8.41
C LEU A 162 -2.33 -11.26 -8.39
N PHE A 163 -3.50 -11.69 -7.91
CA PHE A 163 -3.81 -13.10 -7.73
C PHE A 163 -4.11 -13.82 -9.06
N LEU A 164 -4.72 -13.16 -10.04
CA LEU A 164 -4.98 -13.79 -11.33
C LEU A 164 -3.67 -14.15 -12.06
N PRO A 165 -2.71 -13.22 -12.27
CA PRO A 165 -1.40 -13.59 -12.84
C PRO A 165 -0.65 -14.62 -11.97
N LEU A 166 -0.78 -14.57 -10.64
CA LEU A 166 -0.18 -15.55 -9.73
C LEU A 166 -0.69 -16.97 -10.00
N TRP A 167 -2.01 -17.16 -9.99
CA TRP A 167 -2.63 -18.47 -10.19
C TRP A 167 -2.55 -18.95 -11.63
N ARG A 168 -2.36 -18.04 -12.59
CA ARG A 168 -2.13 -18.39 -13.99
C ARG A 168 -0.65 -18.62 -14.34
N GLY A 169 0.28 -18.36 -13.41
CA GLY A 169 1.71 -18.51 -13.67
C GLY A 169 2.28 -17.48 -14.65
N LEU A 170 1.74 -16.26 -14.66
CA LEU A 170 2.07 -15.22 -15.66
C LEU A 170 3.03 -14.14 -15.16
N PHE A 171 3.45 -14.21 -13.89
CA PHE A 171 4.44 -13.28 -13.38
C PHE A 171 5.83 -13.52 -13.97
N ASP A 172 6.58 -12.43 -14.09
CA ASP A 172 8.02 -12.49 -14.33
C ASP A 172 8.70 -13.32 -13.24
N HIS A 173 9.67 -14.12 -13.66
CA HIS A 173 10.29 -15.12 -12.80
C HIS A 173 11.79 -15.23 -13.09
N ASP A 174 12.52 -15.78 -12.12
CA ASP A 174 13.92 -16.11 -12.32
C ASP A 174 14.03 -17.33 -13.24
N ARG A 175 15.14 -17.43 -13.99
CA ARG A 175 15.41 -18.55 -14.90
C ARG A 175 15.35 -19.91 -14.17
N LEU A 176 15.66 -19.94 -12.88
CA LEU A 176 15.65 -21.16 -12.06
C LEU A 176 14.32 -21.42 -11.34
N ASP A 177 13.31 -20.56 -11.54
CA ASP A 177 12.00 -20.66 -10.89
C ASP A 177 10.86 -20.59 -11.93
N PRO A 178 10.78 -21.57 -12.86
CA PRO A 178 9.77 -21.55 -13.91
C PRO A 178 8.35 -21.77 -13.33
N PRO A 179 7.30 -21.18 -13.95
CA PRO A 179 5.91 -21.34 -13.50
C PRO A 179 5.42 -22.79 -13.42
N SER A 180 6.03 -23.70 -14.18
CA SER A 180 5.75 -25.15 -14.10
C SER A 180 6.04 -25.74 -12.71
N ASN A 181 6.88 -25.10 -11.91
CA ASN A 181 7.24 -25.53 -10.56
C ASN A 181 6.35 -24.90 -9.48
N TRP A 182 5.43 -23.99 -9.85
CA TRP A 182 4.62 -23.26 -8.89
C TRP A 182 3.35 -24.04 -8.53
N PRO A 183 3.25 -24.61 -7.30
CA PRO A 183 2.10 -25.42 -6.93
C PRO A 183 0.79 -24.62 -6.87
N TRP A 184 0.86 -23.30 -6.78
CA TRP A 184 -0.29 -22.39 -6.77
C TRP A 184 -0.70 -21.92 -8.17
N ALA A 185 0.06 -22.20 -9.22
CA ALA A 185 -0.29 -21.81 -10.59
C ALA A 185 -1.34 -22.77 -11.18
N VAL A 186 -2.53 -22.81 -10.58
CA VAL A 186 -3.59 -23.80 -10.88
C VAL A 186 -4.52 -23.42 -12.02
N LEU A 187 -4.62 -22.13 -12.38
CA LEU A 187 -5.52 -21.63 -13.42
C LEU A 187 -4.82 -21.65 -14.79
N GLN A 188 -4.47 -22.83 -15.27
CA GLN A 188 -3.83 -23.02 -16.59
C GLN A 188 -4.80 -23.73 -17.55
N GLU A 189 -4.66 -23.41 -18.85
CA GLU A 189 -5.34 -24.11 -19.95
C GLU A 189 -6.84 -24.36 -19.70
N GLU A 190 -7.28 -25.62 -19.74
CA GLU A 190 -8.68 -26.03 -19.59
C GLU A 190 -9.29 -25.61 -18.24
N ILE A 191 -8.48 -25.55 -17.17
CA ILE A 191 -8.95 -25.12 -15.85
C ILE A 191 -9.32 -23.63 -15.87
N TRP A 192 -8.52 -22.81 -16.57
CA TRP A 192 -8.81 -21.38 -16.73
C TRP A 192 -10.10 -21.15 -17.53
N GLU A 193 -10.27 -21.88 -18.63
CA GLU A 193 -11.48 -21.81 -19.46
C GLU A 193 -12.73 -22.26 -18.68
N SER A 194 -12.63 -23.38 -17.97
CA SER A 194 -13.69 -23.91 -17.11
C SER A 194 -14.07 -22.95 -15.99
N HIS A 195 -13.07 -22.33 -15.34
CA HIS A 195 -13.30 -21.33 -14.31
C HIS A 195 -14.03 -20.11 -14.88
N GLY A 196 -13.62 -19.63 -16.05
CA GLY A 196 -14.30 -18.53 -16.74
C GLY A 196 -15.77 -18.84 -17.07
N MET A 197 -16.07 -20.04 -17.57
CA MET A 197 -17.44 -20.49 -17.80
C MET A 197 -18.25 -20.54 -16.50
N ALA A 198 -17.66 -21.05 -15.41
CA ALA A 198 -18.31 -21.12 -14.10
C ALA A 198 -18.64 -19.73 -13.55
N VAL A 199 -17.75 -18.74 -13.69
CA VAL A 199 -18.00 -17.35 -13.29
C VAL A 199 -19.18 -16.77 -14.05
N SER A 200 -19.27 -16.99 -15.36
CA SER A 200 -20.41 -16.54 -16.17
C SER A 200 -21.71 -17.24 -15.78
N ALA A 201 -21.66 -18.54 -15.51
CA ALA A 201 -22.79 -19.36 -15.11
C ALA A 201 -23.33 -19.00 -13.71
N ALA A 202 -22.55 -18.28 -12.90
CA ALA A 202 -22.98 -17.82 -11.58
C ALA A 202 -24.03 -16.69 -11.62
N THR A 203 -24.25 -16.08 -12.79
CA THR A 203 -25.19 -14.95 -12.99
C THR A 203 -26.56 -15.13 -12.34
N PRO A 204 -27.27 -16.28 -12.49
CA PRO A 204 -28.61 -16.46 -11.90
C PRO A 204 -28.63 -16.45 -10.37
N TYR A 205 -27.47 -16.62 -9.72
CA TYR A 205 -27.35 -16.65 -8.26
C TYR A 205 -26.96 -15.29 -7.65
N LEU A 206 -26.81 -14.26 -8.48
CA LEU A 206 -26.47 -12.90 -8.03
C LEU A 206 -27.72 -12.03 -7.97
N PRO A 207 -27.89 -11.23 -6.90
CA PRO A 207 -29.00 -10.28 -6.82
C PRO A 207 -29.04 -9.33 -8.01
N GLY A 208 -30.24 -9.09 -8.56
CA GLY A 208 -30.43 -8.13 -9.64
C GLY A 208 -30.11 -6.67 -9.29
N SER A 209 -29.84 -6.38 -8.01
CA SER A 209 -29.31 -5.08 -7.55
C SER A 209 -27.86 -4.82 -7.97
N PHE A 210 -27.15 -5.84 -8.46
CA PHE A 210 -25.85 -5.66 -9.09
C PHE A 210 -26.06 -5.42 -10.59
N ASP A 211 -25.87 -4.17 -11.03
CA ASP A 211 -26.17 -3.71 -12.40
C ASP A 211 -25.51 -4.55 -13.52
N ARG A 212 -24.39 -5.21 -13.23
CA ARG A 212 -23.64 -6.00 -14.22
C ARG A 212 -23.22 -7.36 -13.65
N PRO A 213 -23.71 -8.47 -14.22
CA PRO A 213 -23.26 -9.78 -13.79
C PRO A 213 -21.81 -10.06 -14.23
N PRO A 214 -21.08 -10.90 -13.50
CA PRO A 214 -19.78 -11.41 -13.90
C PRO A 214 -19.86 -12.09 -15.26
N ARG A 215 -18.83 -11.87 -16.08
CA ARG A 215 -18.71 -12.49 -17.42
C ARG A 215 -17.66 -13.58 -17.39
N ASN A 216 -17.58 -14.36 -18.46
CA ASN A 216 -16.47 -15.27 -18.67
C ASN A 216 -15.14 -14.51 -18.66
N ILE A 217 -14.41 -14.60 -17.56
CA ILE A 217 -13.15 -13.89 -17.38
C ILE A 217 -12.05 -14.42 -18.28
N ALA A 218 -12.12 -15.70 -18.71
CA ALA A 218 -11.16 -16.25 -19.67
C ALA A 218 -11.22 -15.54 -21.03
N GLU A 219 -12.40 -15.08 -21.44
CA GLU A 219 -12.62 -14.37 -22.69
C GLU A 219 -12.53 -12.84 -22.55
N LYS A 220 -12.84 -12.30 -21.37
CA LYS A 220 -13.08 -10.86 -21.17
C LYS A 220 -12.13 -10.19 -20.19
N ILE A 221 -11.05 -10.83 -19.75
CA ILE A 221 -10.07 -10.24 -18.82
C ILE A 221 -9.53 -8.88 -19.29
N ASN A 222 -9.37 -8.69 -20.60
CA ASN A 222 -8.85 -7.45 -21.21
C ASN A 222 -9.94 -6.40 -21.52
N SER A 223 -11.18 -6.60 -21.08
CA SER A 223 -12.30 -5.70 -21.41
C SER A 223 -12.31 -4.37 -20.64
N GLY A 224 -11.26 -4.09 -19.85
CA GLY A 224 -11.08 -2.81 -19.16
C GLY A 224 -12.12 -2.57 -18.08
N TYR A 225 -12.38 -3.58 -17.24
CA TYR A 225 -13.33 -3.48 -16.13
C TYR A 225 -12.98 -2.27 -15.26
N LYS A 226 -13.94 -1.37 -15.07
CA LYS A 226 -13.78 -0.22 -14.18
C LYS A 226 -14.40 -0.58 -12.84
N ALA A 227 -13.59 -0.59 -11.80
CA ALA A 227 -14.12 -0.54 -10.45
C ALA A 227 -14.95 0.75 -10.29
N TRP A 228 -16.11 0.64 -9.67
CA TRP A 228 -16.97 1.75 -9.29
C TRP A 228 -17.06 1.75 -7.76
N GLU A 229 -16.91 2.92 -7.15
CA GLU A 229 -17.02 3.15 -5.69
C GLU A 229 -18.43 3.60 -5.28
#